data_AF-A0A7Y3E1R8-F1
#
_entry.id   AF-A0A7Y3E1R8-F1
#
_cell.length_a   1.000
_cell.length_b   1.000
_cell.length_c   1.000
_cell.angle_alpha   90.00
_cell.angle_beta   90.00
_cell.angle_gamma   90.00
#
_symmetry.space_group_name_H-M   'P 1'
#
loop_
_entity.id
_entity.type
_entity.pdbx_description
1 polymer ?
#
loop_
_entity_poly.entity_id
_entity_poly.type
_entity_poly.pdbx_seq_one_letter_code
_entity_poly.pdbx_strand_id
1 'polypeptide(L)'
;MRTRRLAAGIAVLGAMGSLGGCASASPQWEGLPPSDTYAAALTDLRTGDPVAGRASLAQVMEICGTTALGERATLALIVDALDPRHPDLDLAASLSHAYLSQPYRTPTAEQFATSAYLVSLDVGGTLDESLSILPSADPSEFPAECRGGSLSPTYRGVAVVPVPPSQSRADRIADLESSIEALETELARVRETLRP
;
A
#
# COMPACT_ATOMS: atom_id res chain seq x y z
N MET A 1 -10.05 28.44 6.03
CA MET A 1 -8.63 28.42 6.49
C MET A 1 -8.13 26.99 6.38
N ARG A 2 -7.22 26.69 5.43
CA ARG A 2 -6.71 25.33 5.18
C ARG A 2 -5.48 25.07 6.05
N THR A 3 -5.60 24.19 7.03
CA THR A 3 -4.47 23.61 7.76
C THR A 3 -3.71 22.65 6.84
N ARG A 4 -2.49 23.03 6.45
CA ARG A 4 -1.53 22.16 5.76
C ARG A 4 -1.20 20.97 6.67
N ARG A 5 -1.59 19.75 6.28
CA ARG A 5 -1.06 18.52 6.88
C ARG A 5 0.37 18.34 6.35
N LEU A 6 1.34 18.43 7.27
CA LEU A 6 2.73 18.03 7.04
C LEU A 6 2.76 16.50 7.01
N ALA A 7 2.89 15.93 5.81
CA ALA A 7 3.25 14.52 5.66
C ALA A 7 4.73 14.38 6.03
N ALA A 8 4.99 13.65 7.12
CA ALA A 8 6.34 13.23 7.49
C ALA A 8 6.75 12.11 6.52
N GLY A 9 7.56 12.46 5.51
CA GLY A 9 8.20 11.48 4.64
C GLY A 9 9.19 10.64 5.44
N ILE A 10 9.04 9.32 5.37
CA ILE A 10 10.02 8.37 5.89
C ILE A 10 11.23 8.45 4.97
N ALA A 11 12.29 9.11 5.45
CA ALA A 11 13.59 9.10 4.81
C ALA A 11 14.33 7.82 5.20
N VAL A 12 14.51 6.91 4.24
CA VAL A 12 15.39 5.76 4.40
C VAL A 12 16.83 6.27 4.37
N LEU A 13 17.55 6.10 5.50
CA LEU A 13 18.93 6.54 5.68
C LEU A 13 19.85 5.90 4.64
N GLY A 14 20.53 6.76 3.88
CA GLY A 14 21.69 6.37 3.09
C GLY A 14 22.91 6.11 3.99
N ALA A 15 23.49 4.92 3.86
CA ALA A 15 24.85 4.66 4.30
C ALA A 15 25.77 4.69 3.07
N MET A 16 26.47 5.81 2.87
CA MET A 16 27.65 5.87 2.00
C MET A 16 28.85 5.30 2.73
N GLY A 17 29.42 4.23 2.17
CA GLY A 17 30.70 3.64 2.54
C GLY A 17 31.44 3.22 1.27
N SER A 18 32.50 3.95 0.97
CA SER A 18 33.33 4.00 -0.24
C SER A 18 34.02 2.70 -0.73
N LEU A 19 34.07 2.61 -2.07
CA LEU A 19 35.14 2.09 -2.95
C LEU A 19 35.42 0.56 -3.02
N GLY A 20 35.11 -0.01 -4.18
CA GLY A 20 35.87 -1.11 -4.78
C GLY A 20 35.13 -2.44 -4.94
N GLY A 21 34.53 -2.65 -6.12
CA GLY A 21 34.03 -3.95 -6.57
C GLY A 21 32.56 -3.93 -6.97
N CYS A 22 32.29 -4.13 -8.26
CA CYS A 22 30.95 -4.50 -8.74
C CYS A 22 30.65 -5.94 -8.30
N ALA A 23 30.35 -6.14 -7.03
CA ALA A 23 29.64 -7.30 -6.54
C ALA A 23 28.26 -6.78 -6.12
N SER A 24 27.19 -7.28 -6.74
CA SER A 24 25.85 -7.12 -6.21
C SER A 24 25.85 -7.79 -4.84
N ALA A 25 26.02 -6.99 -3.79
CA ALA A 25 25.84 -7.48 -2.44
C ALA A 25 24.35 -7.77 -2.29
N SER A 26 23.99 -9.05 -2.23
CA SER A 26 22.65 -9.49 -1.88
C SER A 26 22.24 -8.78 -0.59
N PRO A 27 21.00 -8.27 -0.48
CA PRO A 27 20.54 -7.64 0.75
C PRO A 27 20.72 -8.63 1.91
N GLN A 28 21.61 -8.28 2.85
CA GLN A 28 21.89 -9.13 4.00
C GLN A 28 20.79 -8.93 5.03
N TRP A 29 20.08 -10.00 5.31
CA TRP A 29 19.09 -10.03 6.39
C TRP A 29 19.78 -10.20 7.73
N GLU A 30 19.67 -9.18 8.59
CA GLU A 30 20.11 -9.25 9.98
C GLU A 30 18.87 -9.41 10.88
N GLY A 31 18.49 -10.65 11.21
CA GLY A 31 17.30 -10.90 12.03
C GLY A 31 16.81 -12.35 12.07
N LEU A 32 15.66 -12.55 12.74
CA LEU A 32 14.90 -13.83 12.70
C LEU A 32 14.56 -14.19 11.27
N PRO A 33 14.51 -15.47 10.85
CA PRO A 33 14.11 -15.84 9.49
C PRO A 33 12.86 -15.09 8.99
N PRO A 34 12.76 -14.70 7.70
CA PRO A 34 11.60 -13.97 7.17
C PRO A 34 10.24 -14.62 7.46
N SER A 35 10.17 -15.95 7.54
CA SER A 35 8.96 -16.67 7.95
C SER A 35 8.55 -16.38 9.39
N ASP A 36 9.53 -16.26 10.28
CA ASP A 36 9.33 -16.01 11.71
C ASP A 36 8.98 -14.54 11.94
N THR A 37 9.63 -13.63 11.20
CA THR A 37 9.27 -12.21 11.18
C THR A 37 7.85 -12.00 10.65
N TYR A 38 7.45 -12.72 9.60
CA TYR A 38 6.06 -12.69 9.12
C TYR A 38 5.07 -13.16 10.20
N ALA A 39 5.37 -14.26 10.90
CA ALA A 39 4.52 -14.78 11.96
C ALA A 39 4.42 -13.84 13.18
N ALA A 40 5.54 -13.23 13.57
CA ALA A 40 5.61 -12.21 14.61
C ALA A 40 4.78 -10.98 14.22
N ALA A 41 4.95 -10.49 12.99
CA ALA A 41 4.21 -9.34 12.48
C ALA A 41 2.69 -9.55 12.52
N LEU A 42 2.20 -10.73 12.13
CA LEU A 42 0.77 -11.06 12.25
C LEU A 42 0.29 -11.11 13.71
N THR A 43 1.17 -11.43 14.65
CA THR A 43 0.87 -11.39 16.08
C THR A 43 0.78 -9.96 16.57
N ASP A 44 1.69 -9.08 16.15
CA ASP A 44 1.67 -7.65 16.48
C ASP A 44 0.39 -6.98 15.95
N LEU A 45 0.02 -7.24 14.69
CA LEU A 45 -1.24 -6.76 14.12
C LEU A 45 -2.47 -7.22 14.92
N ARG A 46 -2.49 -8.49 15.37
CA ARG A 46 -3.61 -9.05 16.15
C ARG A 46 -3.67 -8.51 17.58
N THR A 47 -2.52 -8.23 18.17
CA THR A 47 -2.40 -7.72 19.55
C THR A 47 -2.59 -6.20 19.64
N GLY A 48 -2.74 -5.53 18.50
CA GLY A 48 -3.08 -4.12 18.42
C GLY A 48 -1.88 -3.19 18.28
N ASP A 49 -0.72 -3.70 17.83
CA ASP A 49 0.42 -2.88 17.41
C ASP A 49 0.55 -2.88 15.87
N PRO A 50 -0.26 -2.06 15.17
CA PRO A 50 -0.22 -2.00 13.72
C PRO A 50 1.07 -1.40 13.18
N VAL A 51 1.78 -0.57 13.97
CA VAL A 51 3.03 0.07 13.53
C VAL A 51 4.15 -0.95 13.46
N ALA A 52 4.35 -1.75 14.51
CA ALA A 52 5.37 -2.80 14.53
C ALA A 52 5.06 -3.90 13.50
N GLY A 53 3.78 -4.32 13.42
CA GLY A 53 3.34 -5.33 12.46
C GLY A 53 3.53 -4.89 11.00
N ARG A 54 3.14 -3.65 10.64
CA ARG A 54 3.35 -3.12 9.28
C ARG A 54 4.83 -3.02 8.94
N ALA A 55 5.67 -2.53 9.86
CA ALA A 55 7.11 -2.41 9.62
C ALA A 55 7.76 -3.77 9.34
N SER A 56 7.40 -4.78 10.14
CA SER A 56 7.91 -6.14 9.98
C SER A 56 7.42 -6.80 8.68
N LEU A 57 6.15 -6.60 8.30
CA LEU A 57 5.64 -7.09 7.02
C LEU A 57 6.28 -6.38 5.82
N ALA A 58 6.53 -5.08 5.92
CA ALA A 58 7.22 -4.31 4.86
C ALA A 58 8.63 -4.85 4.64
N GLN A 59 9.34 -5.22 5.70
CA GLN A 59 10.66 -5.84 5.63
C GLN A 59 10.62 -7.21 4.91
N VAL A 60 9.62 -8.05 5.24
CA VAL A 60 9.43 -9.35 4.56
C VAL A 60 9.07 -9.15 3.08
N MET A 61 8.25 -8.15 2.77
CA MET A 61 7.88 -7.79 1.40
C MET A 61 9.10 -7.31 0.60
N GLU A 62 9.93 -6.45 1.16
CA GLU A 62 11.15 -5.92 0.53
C GLU A 62 12.11 -7.05 0.13
N ILE A 63 12.24 -8.07 1.00
CA ILE A 63 13.27 -9.10 0.85
C ILE A 63 12.75 -10.35 0.14
N CYS A 64 11.49 -10.72 0.35
CA CYS A 64 10.90 -11.91 -0.25
C CYS A 64 9.83 -11.59 -1.32
N GLY A 65 9.75 -10.36 -1.85
CA GLY A 65 8.61 -9.84 -2.61
C GLY A 65 8.15 -10.64 -3.84
N THR A 66 9.04 -11.40 -4.51
CA THR A 66 8.68 -12.26 -5.66
C THR A 66 8.28 -13.69 -5.26
N THR A 67 8.34 -14.01 -3.97
CA THR A 67 8.05 -15.36 -3.45
C THR A 67 6.63 -15.43 -2.92
N ALA A 68 6.15 -16.66 -2.67
CA ALA A 68 4.86 -16.86 -2.01
C ALA A 68 4.78 -16.17 -0.63
N LEU A 69 5.91 -16.05 0.08
CA LEU A 69 5.96 -15.36 1.37
C LEU A 69 5.82 -13.85 1.20
N GLY A 70 6.47 -13.26 0.18
CA GLY A 70 6.33 -11.83 -0.15
C GLY A 70 4.92 -11.47 -0.62
N GLU A 71 4.29 -12.32 -1.43
CA GLU A 71 2.88 -12.15 -1.81
C GLU A 71 1.97 -12.13 -0.57
N ARG A 72 2.17 -13.08 0.36
CA ARG A 72 1.41 -13.12 1.62
C ARG A 72 1.65 -11.91 2.51
N ALA A 73 2.88 -11.40 2.56
CA ALA A 73 3.21 -10.17 3.30
C ALA A 73 2.53 -8.94 2.67
N THR A 74 2.57 -8.83 1.35
CA THR A 74 1.92 -7.75 0.59
C THR A 74 0.42 -7.75 0.83
N LEU A 75 -0.24 -8.90 0.70
CA LEU A 75 -1.68 -9.03 0.93
C LEU A 75 -2.04 -8.72 2.39
N ALA A 76 -1.24 -9.14 3.36
CA ALA A 76 -1.47 -8.84 4.76
C ALA A 76 -1.40 -7.32 5.04
N LEU A 77 -0.44 -6.62 4.43
CA LEU A 77 -0.35 -5.15 4.51
C LEU A 77 -1.56 -4.46 3.89
N ILE A 78 -2.01 -4.91 2.71
CA ILE A 78 -3.19 -4.34 2.05
C ILE A 78 -4.44 -4.55 2.91
N VAL A 79 -4.63 -5.76 3.47
CA VAL A 79 -5.77 -6.05 4.37
C VAL A 79 -5.74 -5.15 5.61
N ASP A 80 -4.58 -5.01 6.24
CA ASP A 80 -4.44 -4.18 7.44
C ASP A 80 -4.64 -2.69 7.15
N ALA A 81 -4.16 -2.21 6.00
CA ALA A 81 -4.39 -0.84 5.53
C ALA A 81 -5.88 -0.57 5.24
N LEU A 82 -6.66 -1.60 4.90
CA LEU A 82 -8.12 -1.51 4.73
C LEU A 82 -8.90 -1.70 6.04
N ASP A 83 -8.25 -1.96 7.17
CA ASP A 83 -8.95 -2.15 8.45
C ASP A 83 -9.71 -0.86 8.82
N PRO A 84 -11.05 -0.91 8.98
CA PRO A 84 -11.85 0.28 9.27
C PRO A 84 -11.53 0.93 10.62
N ARG A 85 -10.82 0.24 11.52
CA ARG A 85 -10.37 0.81 12.80
C ARG A 85 -9.19 1.76 12.61
N HIS A 86 -8.33 1.50 11.63
CA HIS A 86 -7.10 2.26 11.37
C HIS A 86 -6.82 2.36 9.86
N PRO A 87 -7.75 2.94 9.09
CA PRO A 87 -7.66 2.89 7.63
C PRO A 87 -6.50 3.74 7.14
N ASP A 88 -5.75 3.17 6.20
CA ASP A 88 -4.68 3.81 5.45
C ASP A 88 -4.94 3.57 3.95
N LEU A 89 -5.89 4.33 3.42
CA LEU A 89 -6.39 4.16 2.06
C LEU A 89 -5.33 4.47 1.00
N ASP A 90 -4.41 5.39 1.30
CA ASP A 90 -3.29 5.73 0.42
C ASP A 90 -2.33 4.54 0.32
N LEU A 91 -1.97 3.93 1.46
CA LEU A 91 -1.13 2.74 1.48
C LEU A 91 -1.81 1.55 0.80
N ALA A 92 -3.10 1.32 1.06
CA ALA A 92 -3.86 0.24 0.43
C ALA A 92 -3.92 0.41 -1.11
N ALA A 93 -4.21 1.61 -1.59
CA ALA A 93 -4.24 1.92 -3.02
C ALA A 93 -2.86 1.71 -3.66
N SER A 94 -1.81 2.26 -3.04
CA SER A 94 -0.44 2.24 -3.57
C SER A 94 0.16 0.84 -3.58
N LEU A 95 0.02 0.07 -2.51
CA LEU A 95 0.48 -1.34 -2.47
C LEU A 95 -0.27 -2.21 -3.46
N SER A 96 -1.59 -2.03 -3.59
CA SER A 96 -2.38 -2.76 -4.57
C SER A 96 -1.97 -2.43 -6.00
N HIS A 97 -1.76 -1.14 -6.29
CA HIS A 97 -1.25 -0.68 -7.59
C HIS A 97 0.13 -1.27 -7.90
N ALA A 98 1.06 -1.18 -6.96
CA ALA A 98 2.41 -1.71 -7.10
C ALA A 98 2.39 -3.24 -7.33
N TYR A 99 1.54 -3.97 -6.62
CA TYR A 99 1.36 -5.40 -6.81
C TYR A 99 0.76 -5.73 -8.20
N LEU A 100 -0.27 -5.00 -8.63
CA LEU A 100 -0.90 -5.13 -9.96
C LEU A 100 0.00 -4.67 -11.13
N SER A 101 1.10 -3.99 -10.83
CA SER A 101 2.11 -3.60 -11.82
C SER A 101 3.18 -4.68 -12.05
N GLN A 102 3.28 -5.69 -11.18
CA GLN A 102 4.25 -6.77 -11.31
C GLN A 102 3.96 -7.70 -12.51
N PRO A 103 4.93 -8.48 -13.00
CA PRO A 103 4.66 -9.54 -13.98
C PRO A 103 4.29 -10.88 -13.31
N TYR A 104 4.43 -10.97 -11.98
CA TYR A 104 4.38 -12.20 -11.22
C TYR A 104 3.30 -12.11 -10.13
N ARG A 105 2.17 -12.79 -10.34
CA ARG A 105 1.04 -12.78 -9.39
C ARG A 105 0.30 -14.11 -9.39
N THR A 106 -0.39 -14.43 -8.30
CA THR A 106 -1.45 -15.44 -8.32
C THR A 106 -2.81 -14.83 -8.70
N PRO A 107 -3.70 -15.59 -9.39
CA PRO A 107 -5.03 -15.09 -9.76
C PRO A 107 -5.87 -14.62 -8.57
N THR A 108 -5.76 -15.29 -7.43
CA THR A 108 -6.50 -14.92 -6.21
C THR A 108 -5.99 -13.61 -5.62
N ALA A 109 -4.67 -13.44 -5.54
CA ALA A 109 -4.07 -12.20 -5.06
C ALA A 109 -4.34 -11.02 -6.00
N GLU A 110 -4.38 -11.26 -7.33
CA GLU A 110 -4.75 -10.25 -8.31
C GLU A 110 -6.20 -9.76 -8.14
N GLN A 111 -7.16 -10.67 -7.94
CA GLN A 111 -8.55 -10.29 -7.67
C GLN A 111 -8.70 -9.47 -6.39
N PHE A 112 -7.95 -9.87 -5.35
CA PHE A 112 -7.93 -9.14 -4.08
C PHE A 112 -7.34 -7.74 -4.25
N ALA A 113 -6.13 -7.63 -4.82
CA ALA A 113 -5.46 -6.35 -5.03
C ALA A 113 -6.27 -5.43 -5.97
N THR A 114 -6.93 -5.98 -6.99
CA THR A 114 -7.85 -5.23 -7.86
C THR A 114 -8.98 -4.61 -7.05
N SER A 115 -9.60 -5.39 -6.18
CA SER A 115 -10.72 -4.93 -5.35
C SER A 115 -10.25 -3.87 -4.34
N ALA A 116 -9.12 -4.13 -3.67
CA ALA A 116 -8.51 -3.20 -2.73
C ALA A 116 -8.12 -1.87 -3.39
N TYR A 117 -7.50 -1.92 -4.56
CA TYR A 117 -7.14 -0.74 -5.36
C TYR A 117 -8.37 0.10 -5.69
N LEU A 118 -9.40 -0.50 -6.30
CA LEU A 118 -10.60 0.22 -6.72
C LEU A 118 -11.38 0.79 -5.55
N VAL A 119 -11.53 0.03 -4.46
CA VAL A 119 -12.23 0.51 -3.25
C VAL A 119 -11.47 1.66 -2.63
N SER A 120 -10.15 1.54 -2.47
CA SER A 120 -9.34 2.58 -1.85
C SER A 120 -9.43 3.90 -2.60
N LEU A 121 -9.37 3.86 -3.94
CA LEU A 121 -9.55 5.06 -4.76
C LEU A 121 -10.98 5.60 -4.71
N ASP A 122 -12.00 4.73 -4.71
CA ASP A 122 -13.41 5.16 -4.64
C ASP A 122 -13.72 5.90 -3.33
N VAL A 123 -13.10 5.49 -2.21
CA VAL A 123 -13.29 6.14 -0.91
C VAL A 123 -12.31 7.28 -0.62
N GLY A 124 -11.51 7.69 -1.61
CA GLY A 124 -10.67 8.89 -1.54
C GLY A 124 -9.20 8.67 -1.17
N GLY A 125 -8.74 7.42 -1.20
CA GLY A 125 -7.31 7.11 -1.20
C GLY A 125 -6.63 7.64 -2.47
N THR A 126 -5.34 7.92 -2.34
CA THR A 126 -4.48 8.46 -3.40
C THR A 126 -3.32 7.51 -3.67
N LEU A 127 -2.76 7.62 -4.87
CA LEU A 127 -1.60 6.81 -5.26
C LEU A 127 -0.32 7.56 -4.95
N ASP A 128 0.56 6.91 -4.19
CA ASP A 128 1.97 7.19 -4.20
C ASP A 128 2.65 6.27 -5.21
N GLU A 129 2.88 6.79 -6.42
CA GLU A 129 3.56 6.05 -7.48
C GLU A 129 5.04 5.78 -7.18
N SER A 130 5.62 6.39 -6.13
CA SER A 130 6.98 6.11 -5.69
C SER A 130 7.08 4.81 -4.89
N LEU A 131 5.95 4.31 -4.35
CA LEU A 131 5.90 3.00 -3.71
C LEU A 131 6.08 1.90 -4.76
N SER A 132 7.24 1.29 -4.72
CA SER A 132 7.59 0.17 -5.56
C SER A 132 7.81 -1.06 -4.69
N ILE A 133 7.09 -2.14 -4.99
CA ILE A 133 7.32 -3.45 -4.36
C ILE A 133 8.46 -4.20 -5.08
N LEU A 134 9.18 -3.56 -6.02
CA LEU A 134 10.19 -4.21 -6.86
C LEU A 134 11.26 -4.91 -6.02
N PRO A 135 11.34 -6.26 -6.05
CA PRO A 135 12.47 -6.98 -5.48
C PRO A 135 13.61 -7.03 -6.51
N SER A 136 14.84 -7.30 -6.06
CA SER A 136 16.03 -7.45 -6.92
C SER A 136 15.75 -8.27 -8.18
N ALA A 137 16.38 -7.89 -9.30
CA ALA A 137 16.15 -8.44 -10.63
C ALA A 137 16.57 -9.93 -10.79
N ASP A 138 17.11 -10.57 -9.74
CA ASP A 138 17.56 -11.96 -9.80
C ASP A 138 16.98 -12.82 -8.65
N PRO A 139 16.07 -13.76 -8.96
CA PRO A 139 15.56 -14.77 -8.03
C PRO A 139 16.63 -15.57 -7.26
N SER A 140 17.84 -15.68 -7.81
CA SER A 140 18.96 -16.40 -7.21
C SER A 140 19.71 -15.60 -6.13
N GLU A 141 19.55 -14.27 -6.13
CA GLU A 141 20.12 -13.36 -5.11
C GLU A 141 19.28 -13.32 -3.82
N PHE A 142 18.10 -13.94 -3.79
CA PHE A 142 17.28 -13.94 -2.57
C PHE A 142 17.78 -14.94 -1.53
N PRO A 143 17.66 -14.58 -0.23
CA PRO A 143 18.01 -15.46 0.88
C PRO A 143 17.33 -16.83 0.74
N ALA A 144 18.05 -17.90 1.11
CA ALA A 144 17.52 -19.27 1.02
C ALA A 144 16.24 -19.43 1.86
N GLU A 145 16.10 -18.62 2.89
CA GLU A 145 14.98 -18.52 3.81
C GLU A 145 13.70 -17.99 3.14
N CYS A 146 13.82 -17.22 2.05
CA CYS A 146 12.68 -16.84 1.21
C CYS A 146 12.27 -17.96 0.22
N ARG A 147 13.08 -19.03 0.06
CA ARG A 147 12.80 -20.18 -0.83
C ARG A 147 11.88 -21.23 -0.18
N GLY A 148 11.37 -20.95 1.02
CA GLY A 148 10.44 -21.79 1.77
C GLY A 148 9.01 -21.67 1.25
N GLY A 149 8.76 -22.23 0.08
CA GLY A 149 7.43 -22.31 -0.52
C GLY A 149 7.59 -22.61 -2.00
N SER A 150 6.81 -23.55 -2.53
CA SER A 150 6.71 -23.76 -3.98
C SER A 150 6.66 -22.40 -4.67
N LEU A 151 7.49 -22.20 -5.71
CA LEU A 151 7.35 -21.04 -6.61
C LEU A 151 5.85 -20.88 -6.84
N SER A 152 5.25 -19.80 -6.32
CA SER A 152 3.83 -19.56 -6.54
C SER A 152 3.67 -19.64 -8.06
N PRO A 153 2.78 -20.51 -8.60
CA PRO A 153 2.66 -20.70 -10.04
C PRO A 153 2.37 -19.32 -10.60
N THR A 154 3.40 -18.74 -11.20
CA THR A 154 3.45 -17.32 -11.44
C THR A 154 2.65 -17.15 -12.70
N TYR A 155 1.40 -16.72 -12.55
CA TYR A 155 0.65 -16.33 -13.73
C TYR A 155 1.38 -15.14 -14.32
N ARG A 156 2.06 -15.38 -15.44
CA ARG A 156 2.68 -14.35 -16.28
C ARG A 156 1.60 -13.81 -17.21
N GLY A 157 0.65 -13.09 -16.63
CA GLY A 157 -0.32 -12.30 -17.40
C GLY A 157 0.29 -10.98 -17.86
N VAL A 158 -0.38 -10.31 -18.79
CA VAL A 158 -0.13 -8.89 -19.03
C VAL A 158 -0.47 -8.15 -17.73
N ALA A 159 0.46 -7.32 -17.23
CA ALA A 159 0.15 -6.46 -16.10
C ALA A 159 -0.88 -5.42 -16.54
N VAL A 160 -2.11 -5.58 -16.04
CA VAL A 160 -3.22 -4.67 -16.32
C VAL A 160 -3.68 -4.14 -14.97
N VAL A 161 -3.35 -2.89 -14.71
CA VAL A 161 -3.97 -2.13 -13.63
C VAL A 161 -5.33 -1.65 -14.14
N PRO A 162 -6.43 -1.95 -13.44
CA PRO A 162 -7.74 -1.46 -13.85
C PRO A 162 -7.79 0.07 -13.78
N VAL A 163 -8.58 0.68 -14.68
CA VAL A 163 -8.78 2.13 -14.67
C VAL A 163 -9.63 2.50 -13.44
N PRO A 164 -9.24 3.53 -12.66
CA PRO A 164 -10.07 4.05 -11.57
C PRO A 164 -11.46 4.50 -12.05
N PRO A 165 -12.48 4.54 -11.17
CA PRO A 165 -13.77 5.12 -11.53
C PRO A 165 -13.63 6.59 -11.95
N SER A 166 -14.44 7.03 -12.92
CA SER A 166 -14.40 8.41 -13.44
C SER A 166 -14.86 9.47 -12.43
N GLN A 167 -15.60 9.06 -11.41
CA GLN A 167 -16.01 9.90 -10.28
C GLN A 167 -16.01 9.02 -9.04
N SER A 168 -15.16 9.35 -8.06
CA SER A 168 -15.12 8.61 -6.80
C SER A 168 -16.30 9.01 -5.90
N ARG A 169 -16.66 8.16 -4.93
CA ARG A 169 -17.59 8.56 -3.86
C ARG A 169 -17.06 9.75 -3.08
N ALA A 170 -15.75 9.83 -2.86
CA ALA A 170 -15.13 10.96 -2.18
C ALA A 170 -15.37 12.29 -2.93
N ASP A 171 -15.17 12.31 -4.24
CA ASP A 171 -15.45 13.49 -5.08
C ASP A 171 -16.92 13.89 -4.99
N ARG A 172 -17.82 12.89 -5.09
CA ARG A 172 -19.25 13.12 -5.03
C ARG A 172 -19.70 13.67 -3.67
N ILE A 173 -19.09 13.23 -2.58
CA ILE A 173 -19.36 13.77 -1.24
C ILE A 173 -18.88 15.22 -1.15
N ALA A 174 -17.67 15.51 -1.62
CA ALA A 174 -17.14 16.87 -1.63
C ALA A 174 -18.00 17.85 -2.46
N ASP A 175 -18.49 17.40 -3.62
CA ASP A 175 -19.41 18.19 -4.46
C ASP A 175 -20.74 18.46 -3.75
N LEU A 176 -21.27 17.45 -3.03
CA LEU A 176 -22.49 17.59 -2.25
C LEU A 176 -22.31 18.54 -1.07
N GLU A 177 -21.19 18.46 -0.34
CA GLU A 177 -20.85 19.36 0.76
C GLU A 177 -20.76 20.83 0.28
N SER A 178 -20.06 21.06 -0.84
CA SER A 178 -19.97 22.38 -1.48
C SER A 178 -21.35 22.91 -1.92
N SER A 179 -22.21 22.04 -2.45
CA SER A 179 -23.57 22.40 -2.86
C SER A 179 -24.44 22.78 -1.66
N ILE A 180 -24.31 22.07 -0.54
CA ILE A 180 -25.01 22.38 0.71
C ILE A 180 -24.56 23.73 1.26
N GLU A 181 -23.25 24.00 1.32
CA GLU A 181 -22.71 25.28 1.79
C GLU A 181 -23.20 26.47 0.94
N ALA A 182 -23.25 26.30 -0.38
CA ALA A 182 -23.80 27.29 -1.29
C ALA A 182 -25.30 27.54 -1.04
N LEU A 183 -26.09 26.48 -0.83
CA LEU A 183 -27.52 26.57 -0.53
C LEU A 183 -27.78 27.23 0.83
N GLU A 184 -26.98 26.94 1.85
CA GLU A 184 -27.08 27.57 3.16
C GLU A 184 -26.77 29.07 3.10
N THR A 185 -25.74 29.44 2.33
CA THR A 185 -25.37 30.84 2.09
C THR A 185 -26.51 31.59 1.38
N GLU A 186 -27.10 30.97 0.37
CA GLU A 186 -28.21 31.55 -0.38
C GLU A 186 -29.48 31.68 0.49
N LEU A 187 -29.77 30.67 1.31
CA LEU A 187 -30.89 30.70 2.24
C LEU A 187 -30.70 31.80 3.30
N ALA A 188 -29.49 32.01 3.80
CA ALA A 188 -29.17 33.10 4.72
C ALA A 188 -29.40 34.47 4.08
N ARG A 189 -28.92 34.66 2.84
CA ARG A 189 -29.16 35.87 2.04
C ARG A 189 -30.65 36.15 1.86
N VAL A 190 -31.41 35.13 1.45
CA VAL A 190 -32.86 35.25 1.25
C VAL A 190 -33.57 35.61 2.56
N ARG A 191 -33.20 34.98 3.69
CA ARG A 191 -33.77 35.30 5.01
C ARG A 191 -33.47 36.74 5.46
N GLU A 192 -32.30 37.27 5.14
CA GLU A 192 -31.95 38.66 5.43
C GLU A 192 -32.76 39.63 4.56
N THR A 193 -32.95 39.32 3.27
CA THR A 193 -33.78 40.14 2.37
C THR A 193 -35.29 40.10 2.67
N LEU A 194 -35.77 39.06 3.34
CA LEU A 194 -37.19 38.87 3.66
C LEU A 194 -37.54 39.23 5.12
N ARG A 195 -36.57 39.68 5.93
CA ARG A 195 -36.85 40.23 7.28
C ARG A 195 -37.46 41.63 7.13
N PRO A 196 -38.72 41.85 7.54
CA PRO A 196 -39.35 43.17 7.54
C PRO A 196 -38.76 44.12 8.58
#